data_AF-A0A432XLK8-F1
#
_entry.id   AF-A0A432XLK8-F1
#
_cell.length_a   1.000
_cell.length_b   1.000
_cell.length_c   1.000
_cell.angle_alpha   90.00
_cell.angle_beta   90.00
_cell.angle_gamma   90.00
#
_symmetry.space_group_name_H-M   'P 1'
#
loop_
_entity.id
_entity.type
_entity.pdbx_description
1 polymer ?
#
loop_
_entity_poly.entity_id
_entity_poly.type
_entity_poly.pdbx_seq_one_letter_code
_entity_poly.pdbx_strand_id
1 'polypeptide(L)'
;MAMNPDLYHRINAEIENLEQRINRLAINEESFSDWFDSQLFSQDANVPSDYIAELRRQLKSLNSATTAARSQWLSEHLAHQLSALHQAVRWFEQKAQG
;
A
#
# COMPACT_ATOMS: atom_id res chain seq x y z
N MET A 1 -7.86 -14.51 -15.18
CA MET A 1 -8.63 -13.43 -15.84
C MET A 1 -7.92 -12.14 -15.47
N ALA A 2 -7.63 -11.27 -16.43
CA ALA A 2 -7.06 -9.97 -16.11
C ALA A 2 -8.07 -9.14 -15.30
N MET A 3 -7.56 -8.27 -14.43
CA MET A 3 -8.39 -7.39 -13.62
C MET A 3 -9.13 -6.38 -14.51
N ASN A 4 -10.29 -5.88 -14.05
CA ASN A 4 -10.98 -4.80 -14.75
C ASN A 4 -10.02 -3.58 -14.88
N PRO A 5 -9.77 -3.05 -16.09
CA PRO A 5 -8.86 -1.92 -16.31
C PRO A 5 -9.21 -0.67 -15.50
N ASP A 6 -10.50 -0.33 -15.38
CA ASP A 6 -10.94 0.84 -14.60
C ASP A 6 -10.61 0.69 -13.12
N LEU A 7 -10.81 -0.52 -12.59
CA LEU A 7 -10.48 -0.81 -11.19
C LEU A 7 -8.97 -0.79 -10.96
N TYR A 8 -8.19 -1.33 -11.90
CA TYR A 8 -6.72 -1.25 -11.85
C TYR A 8 -6.25 0.21 -11.82
N HIS A 9 -6.78 1.06 -12.72
CA HIS A 9 -6.42 2.47 -12.77
C HIS A 9 -6.79 3.22 -11.49
N ARG A 10 -7.97 2.94 -10.92
CA ARG A 10 -8.39 3.53 -9.64
C ARG A 10 -7.44 3.17 -8.51
N ILE A 11 -7.12 1.89 -8.33
CA ILE A 11 -6.21 1.46 -7.25
C ILE A 11 -4.81 2.04 -7.46
N ASN A 12 -4.32 2.09 -8.71
CA ASN A 12 -3.03 2.71 -9.00
C ASN A 12 -3.02 4.21 -8.65
N ALA A 13 -4.10 4.94 -8.95
CA ALA A 13 -4.24 6.35 -8.58
C ALA A 13 -4.30 6.56 -7.05
N GLU A 14 -4.94 5.65 -6.31
CA GLU A 14 -4.93 5.70 -4.83
C GLU A 14 -3.52 5.47 -4.26
N ILE A 15 -2.76 4.51 -4.81
CA ILE A 15 -1.36 4.28 -4.41
C ILE A 15 -0.50 5.53 -4.69
N GLU A 16 -0.68 6.17 -5.86
CA GLU A 16 0.01 7.42 -6.20
C GLU A 16 -0.37 8.56 -5.26
N ASN A 17 -1.64 8.65 -4.85
CA ASN A 17 -2.08 9.65 -3.87
C ASN A 17 -1.42 9.44 -2.50
N LEU A 18 -1.35 8.20 -2.03
CA LEU A 18 -0.66 7.83 -0.79
C LEU A 18 0.83 8.20 -0.85
N GLU A 19 1.51 7.86 -1.94
CA GLU A 19 2.91 8.20 -2.17
C GLU A 19 3.15 9.72 -2.10
N GLN A 20 2.30 10.51 -2.75
CA GLN A 20 2.39 11.97 -2.70
C GLN A 20 2.21 12.51 -1.28
N ARG A 21 1.27 11.98 -0.51
CA ARG A 21 1.02 12.40 0.88
C ARG A 21 2.19 12.06 1.79
N ILE A 22 2.72 10.85 1.68
CA ILE A 22 3.92 10.39 2.40
C ILE A 22 5.10 11.34 2.12
N ASN A 23 5.38 11.62 0.84
CA ASN A 23 6.45 12.52 0.43
C ASN A 23 6.28 13.93 0.99
N ARG A 24 5.03 14.42 1.03
CA ARG A 24 4.71 15.77 1.53
C ARG A 24 4.87 15.91 3.04
N LEU A 25 4.63 14.82 3.78
CA LEU A 25 4.76 14.76 5.23
C LEU A 25 6.20 14.56 5.69
N ALA A 26 7.14 14.29 4.77
CA ALA A 26 8.54 13.97 5.08
C ALA A 26 8.63 12.91 6.19
N ILE A 27 7.83 11.84 6.08
CA ILE A 27 7.84 10.74 7.05
C ILE A 27 9.22 10.07 6.98
N ASN A 28 10.00 10.20 8.05
CA ASN A 28 11.31 9.58 8.15
C ASN A 28 11.19 8.09 8.50
N GLU A 29 12.17 7.30 8.06
CA GLU A 29 12.25 5.83 8.20
C GLU A 29 11.99 5.37 9.64
N GLU A 30 12.67 5.99 10.63
CA GLU A 30 12.56 5.63 12.05
C GLU A 30 11.16 5.81 12.64
N SER A 31 10.33 6.68 12.06
CA SER A 31 8.96 6.88 12.54
C SER A 31 7.98 5.84 12.00
N PHE A 32 8.39 5.08 10.98
CA PHE A 32 7.51 4.21 10.20
C PHE A 32 7.84 2.72 10.37
N SER A 33 9.05 2.38 10.81
CA SER A 33 9.58 1.00 10.76
C SER A 33 8.88 -0.04 11.63
N ASP A 34 7.93 0.33 12.48
CA ASP A 34 7.14 -0.60 13.31
C ASP A 34 5.62 -0.36 13.17
N TRP A 35 5.21 0.38 12.14
CA TRP A 35 3.82 0.79 12.02
C TRP A 35 2.91 -0.35 11.53
N PHE A 36 3.47 -1.33 10.83
CA PHE A 36 2.71 -2.41 10.21
C PHE A 36 3.04 -3.79 10.79
N ASP A 37 2.03 -4.64 10.82
CA ASP A 37 2.23 -6.06 11.10
C ASP A 37 3.08 -6.71 9.99
N SER A 38 4.05 -7.53 10.39
CA SER A 38 4.87 -8.38 9.50
C SER A 38 4.06 -9.33 8.61
N GLN A 39 2.79 -9.57 8.93
CA GLN A 39 1.86 -10.33 8.10
C GLN A 39 1.27 -9.50 6.95
N LEU A 40 1.35 -8.17 7.00
CA LEU A 40 0.80 -7.26 5.99
C LEU A 40 1.86 -6.76 5.03
N PHE A 41 3.07 -6.48 5.48
CA PHE A 41 4.17 -6.04 4.63
C PHE A 41 5.43 -6.86 4.90
N SER A 42 6.29 -6.98 3.89
CA SER A 42 7.60 -7.62 4.03
C SER A 42 8.42 -6.97 5.16
N GLN A 43 9.16 -7.80 5.91
CA GLN A 43 10.11 -7.33 6.94
C GLN A 43 11.28 -6.54 6.34
N ASP A 44 11.51 -6.66 5.03
CA ASP A 44 12.50 -5.86 4.31
C ASP A 44 12.01 -4.43 4.00
N ALA A 45 10.73 -4.11 4.23
CA ALA A 45 10.19 -2.77 4.04
C ALA A 45 10.56 -1.88 5.23
N ASN A 46 11.57 -1.04 5.04
CA ASN A 46 12.13 -0.21 6.12
C ASN A 46 11.74 1.25 5.97
N VAL A 47 11.48 1.69 4.73
CA VAL A 47 11.25 3.09 4.41
C VAL A 47 9.87 3.27 3.75
N PRO A 48 9.22 4.44 3.85
CA PRO A 48 7.88 4.63 3.29
C PRO A 48 7.74 4.26 1.79
N SER A 49 8.79 4.45 0.99
CA SER A 49 8.79 4.04 -0.42
C SER A 49 8.76 2.53 -0.64
N ASP A 50 9.25 1.73 0.31
CA ASP A 50 9.22 0.26 0.20
C ASP A 50 7.79 -0.26 0.26
N TYR A 51 6.97 0.30 1.15
CA TYR A 51 5.55 -0.03 1.28
C TYR A 51 4.77 0.31 0.01
N ILE A 52 5.05 1.47 -0.60
CA ILE A 52 4.47 1.86 -1.88
C ILE A 52 4.92 0.92 -3.00
N ALA A 53 6.21 0.57 -3.05
CA ALA A 53 6.73 -0.37 -4.04
C ALA A 53 6.07 -1.75 -3.90
N GLU A 54 5.82 -2.20 -2.67
CA GLU A 54 5.11 -3.44 -2.39
C GLU A 54 3.66 -3.43 -2.88
N LEU A 55 2.91 -2.36 -2.60
CA LEU A 55 1.55 -2.20 -3.11
C LEU A 55 1.51 -2.28 -4.66
N ARG A 56 2.46 -1.62 -5.34
CA ARG A 56 2.56 -1.68 -6.81
C ARG A 56 2.89 -3.09 -7.30
N ARG A 57 3.79 -3.82 -6.62
CA ARG A 57 4.10 -5.25 -6.93
C ARG A 57 2.87 -6.14 -6.75
N GLN A 58 2.13 -5.92 -5.67
CA GLN A 58 0.95 -6.72 -5.34
C GLN A 58 -0.19 -6.47 -6.34
N LEU A 59 -0.45 -5.20 -6.71
CA LEU A 59 -1.42 -4.84 -7.75
C LEU A 59 -1.07 -5.45 -9.11
N LYS A 60 0.20 -5.43 -9.51
CA LYS A 60 0.67 -6.09 -10.74
C LYS A 60 0.47 -7.61 -10.69
N SER A 61 0.73 -8.21 -9.54
CA SER A 61 0.52 -9.65 -9.31
C SER A 61 -0.96 -10.01 -9.38
N LEU A 62 -1.84 -9.16 -8.83
CA LEU A 62 -3.29 -9.32 -8.90
C LEU A 62 -3.79 -9.24 -10.35
N ASN A 63 -3.30 -8.27 -11.12
CA ASN A 63 -3.68 -8.10 -12.53
C ASN A 63 -3.25 -9.29 -13.42
N SER A 64 -2.17 -9.98 -13.06
CA SER A 64 -1.66 -11.15 -13.79
C SER A 64 -2.10 -12.50 -13.20
N ALA A 65 -2.95 -12.49 -12.16
CA ALA A 65 -3.41 -13.72 -11.54
C ALA A 65 -4.33 -14.54 -12.47
N THR A 66 -4.03 -15.84 -12.58
CA THR A 66 -4.75 -16.76 -13.48
C THR A 66 -5.81 -17.59 -12.77
N THR A 67 -5.76 -17.70 -11.43
CA THR A 67 -6.68 -18.51 -10.63
C THR A 67 -7.52 -17.65 -9.69
N ALA A 68 -8.78 -18.04 -9.48
CA ALA A 68 -9.71 -17.31 -8.61
C ALA A 68 -9.21 -17.23 -7.15
N ALA A 69 -8.70 -18.34 -6.61
CA ALA A 69 -8.16 -18.37 -5.24
C ALA A 69 -6.98 -17.39 -5.05
N ARG A 70 -6.07 -17.31 -6.03
CA ARG A 70 -4.94 -16.38 -5.98
C ARG A 70 -5.43 -14.94 -6.12
N SER A 71 -6.34 -14.66 -7.04
CA SER A 71 -6.94 -13.33 -7.19
C SER A 71 -7.62 -12.86 -5.91
N GLN A 72 -8.38 -13.74 -5.26
CA GLN A 72 -9.07 -13.44 -4.01
C GLN A 72 -8.06 -13.09 -2.90
N TRP A 73 -7.09 -13.97 -2.66
CA TRP A 73 -6.06 -13.73 -1.64
C TRP A 73 -5.29 -12.42 -1.90
N LEU A 74 -4.87 -12.19 -3.15
CA LEU A 74 -4.15 -10.96 -3.53
C LEU A 74 -5.02 -9.71 -3.32
N SER A 75 -6.33 -9.79 -3.61
CA SER A 75 -7.26 -8.67 -3.44
C SER A 75 -7.51 -8.34 -1.97
N GLU A 76 -7.70 -9.34 -1.12
CA GLU A 76 -7.89 -9.18 0.33
C GLU A 76 -6.62 -8.61 0.96
N HIS A 77 -5.46 -9.17 0.60
CA HIS A 77 -4.18 -8.71 1.11
C HIS A 77 -3.88 -7.27 0.69
N LEU A 78 -4.09 -6.92 -0.59
CA LEU A 78 -3.91 -5.55 -1.08
C LEU A 78 -4.86 -4.56 -0.37
N ALA A 79 -6.10 -4.96 -0.10
CA ALA A 79 -7.05 -4.14 0.63
C ALA A 79 -6.60 -3.88 2.08
N HIS A 80 -6.07 -4.90 2.77
CA HIS A 80 -5.51 -4.72 4.11
C HIS A 80 -4.28 -3.81 4.11
N GLN A 81 -3.37 -3.97 3.16
CA GLN A 81 -2.18 -3.12 3.01
C GLN A 81 -2.58 -1.65 2.76
N LEU A 82 -3.52 -1.39 1.84
CA LEU A 82 -4.02 -0.04 1.56
C LEU A 82 -4.67 0.59 2.80
N SER A 83 -5.54 -0.16 3.49
CA SER A 83 -6.22 0.32 4.68
C SER A 83 -5.23 0.70 5.79
N ALA A 84 -4.24 -0.16 6.04
CA ALA A 84 -3.20 0.12 7.01
C ALA A 84 -2.41 1.38 6.61
N LEU A 85 -1.97 1.47 5.35
CA LEU A 85 -1.18 2.61 4.90
C LEU A 85 -1.96 3.94 4.97
N HIS A 86 -3.26 3.93 4.64
CA HIS A 86 -4.12 5.09 4.83
C HIS A 86 -4.22 5.53 6.29
N GLN A 87 -4.36 4.58 7.21
CA GLN A 87 -4.41 4.87 8.64
C GLN A 87 -3.09 5.47 9.13
N ALA A 88 -1.95 4.98 8.64
CA ALA A 88 -0.62 5.49 8.95
C ALA A 88 -0.49 6.95 8.53
N VAL A 89 -0.71 7.21 7.24
CA VAL A 89 -0.58 8.55 6.68
C VAL A 89 -1.52 9.52 7.39
N ARG A 90 -2.76 9.11 7.67
CA ARG A 90 -3.71 9.96 8.41
C ARG A 90 -3.21 10.32 9.80
N TRP A 91 -2.60 9.39 10.52
CA TRP A 91 -2.02 9.65 11.84
C TRP A 91 -0.88 10.69 11.76
N PHE A 92 0.02 10.55 10.77
CA PHE A 92 1.09 11.53 10.54
C PHE A 92 0.56 12.91 10.14
N GLU A 93 -0.48 12.97 9.30
CA GLU A 93 -1.15 14.23 8.94
C GLU A 93 -1.73 14.95 10.14
N GLN A 94 -2.35 14.20 11.07
CA GLN A 94 -2.89 14.77 12.31
C GLN A 94 -1.78 15.27 13.22
N LYS A 95 -0.69 14.50 13.35
CA LYS A 95 0.47 14.89 14.16
C LYS A 95 1.19 16.12 13.60
N ALA A 96 1.22 16.30 12.28
CA ALA A 96 1.84 17.47 11.66
C ALA A 96 1.01 18.77 11.80
N GLN A 97 -0.26 18.67 12.18
CA GLN A 97 -1.18 19.80 12.34
C GLN A 97 -1.38 20.25 13.79
N GLY A 98 -0.89 19.49 14.77
CA GLY A 98 -0.99 19.79 16.20
C GLY A 98 0.36 20.17 16.79
#